data_AF-A0A7K2KMW0-F1
#
_entry.id   AF-A0A7K2KMW0-F1
#
_cell.length_a   1.000
_cell.length_b   1.000
_cell.length_c   1.000
_cell.angle_alpha   90.00
_cell.angle_beta   90.00
_cell.angle_gamma   90.00
#
_symmetry.space_group_name_H-M   'P 1'
#
loop_
_entity.id
_entity.type
_entity.pdbx_description
1 polymer ?
#
loop_
_entity_poly.entity_id
_entity_poly.type
_entity_poly.pdbx_seq_one_letter_code
_entity_poly.pdbx_strand_id
1 'polypeptide(L)'
;VSEATVLDIRTSMGDRAQLGHASSLHAGQAVPAGQHWHGSPAQPSDSDFQGVEATRCGPVRRTLHGVGQILFATAIAAPLAVGGLDALLSKTPQVAAVLEPGQAALHDLGFYTGLLAATALVFFGAIPVALALLAGVSHLAGRLVVPGRVYPLYGFHHAIHRATTILTNRRSLTRLFGDSTAVVHYLRWIGYDLSRVEQTGSNFGTVVKHESPRMSHVGRGTMVADGLSLMNADYSSTSFRLSPTRIGAHNFLGNGIAYPTRGRTGDNCLLATKVMVPVDGPIRENVGLLGSPSFEIPRSVLRDSSFDDVRSGDELRRRLAAKNRHNAATMAWYLISAWFYFFLVAVLFAVAADLYASAGVWAFALANAVLLPFTIAYYVVVERLVTLFAPLGSLFCSIYDVRFWRRERYWKVPSEA
;
A
#
# COMPACT_ATOMS: atom_id res chain seq x y z
N VAL A 1 20.62 6.44 0.24
CA VAL A 1 19.53 6.91 1.13
C VAL A 1 18.55 5.77 1.31
N SER A 2 18.25 5.41 2.55
CA SER A 2 17.30 4.34 2.89
C SER A 2 15.84 4.81 2.87
N GLU A 3 14.89 3.91 3.17
CA GLU A 3 13.46 4.21 3.15
C GLU A 3 13.00 5.04 4.36
N ALA A 4 11.88 5.75 4.23
CA ALA A 4 11.28 6.59 5.27
C ALA A 4 12.20 7.71 5.78
N THR A 5 13.13 8.14 4.94
CA THR A 5 14.02 9.27 5.20
C THR A 5 13.44 10.57 4.63
N VAL A 6 13.64 11.68 5.32
CA VAL A 6 13.28 13.03 4.86
C VAL A 6 14.55 13.82 4.58
N LEU A 7 14.63 14.47 3.41
CA LEU A 7 15.70 15.40 3.05
C LEU A 7 15.07 16.79 2.93
N ASP A 8 15.40 17.69 3.84
CA ASP A 8 14.91 19.07 3.80
C ASP A 8 15.63 19.89 2.72
N ILE A 9 15.12 21.08 2.39
CA ILE A 9 15.77 22.02 1.48
C ILE A 9 17.16 22.40 2.02
N ARG A 10 18.08 22.72 1.11
CA ARG A 10 19.48 23.07 1.48
C ARG A 10 20.20 21.97 2.27
N THR A 11 19.91 20.71 1.95
CA THR A 11 20.69 19.55 2.41
C THR A 11 21.58 19.03 1.28
N SER A 12 22.66 18.33 1.62
CA SER A 12 23.51 17.67 0.63
C SER A 12 24.08 16.35 1.15
N MET A 13 24.44 15.46 0.23
CA MET A 13 25.11 14.20 0.54
C MET A 13 26.28 14.02 -0.43
N GLY A 14 27.47 13.82 0.13
CA GLY A 14 28.67 13.54 -0.64
C GLY A 14 28.68 12.15 -1.26
N ASP A 15 29.66 11.89 -2.13
CA ASP A 15 29.79 10.59 -2.79
C ASP A 15 29.91 9.46 -1.78
N ARG A 16 29.16 8.36 -2.03
CA ARG A 16 29.11 7.18 -1.15
C ARG A 16 28.61 7.47 0.28
N ALA A 17 28.06 8.66 0.54
CA ALA A 17 27.40 8.93 1.81
C ALA A 17 26.17 8.03 1.99
N GLN A 18 25.92 7.65 3.24
CA GLN A 18 24.79 6.80 3.61
C GLN A 18 23.91 7.49 4.64
N LEU A 19 22.60 7.26 4.51
CA LEU A 19 21.61 7.77 5.42
C LEU A 19 20.62 6.66 5.75
N GLY A 20 20.55 6.30 7.03
CA GLY A 20 19.70 5.24 7.55
C GLY A 20 18.20 5.48 7.33
N HIS A 21 17.40 4.43 7.50
CA HIS A 21 15.94 4.54 7.40
C HIS A 21 15.38 5.40 8.54
N ALA A 22 14.14 5.86 8.39
CA ALA A 22 13.45 6.66 9.41
C ALA A 22 14.27 7.87 9.92
N SER A 23 15.11 8.45 9.07
CA SER A 23 16.05 9.53 9.42
C SER A 23 15.66 10.87 8.76
N SER A 24 16.13 12.00 9.28
CA SER A 24 15.90 13.30 8.66
C SER A 24 17.18 14.14 8.55
N LEU A 25 17.48 14.65 7.34
CA LEU A 25 18.40 15.77 7.18
C LEU A 25 17.59 17.06 7.24
N HIS A 26 17.89 17.90 8.22
CA HIS A 26 17.31 19.22 8.40
C HIS A 26 18.09 20.25 7.57
N ALA A 27 17.45 21.37 7.23
CA ALA A 27 18.07 22.40 6.41
C ALA A 27 19.47 22.82 6.91
N GLY A 28 20.46 22.81 6.01
CA GLY A 28 21.87 23.10 6.31
C GLY A 28 22.71 21.87 6.65
N GLN A 29 22.12 20.69 6.88
CA GLN A 29 22.89 19.46 7.09
C GLN A 29 23.48 18.93 5.77
N ALA A 30 24.76 18.60 5.83
CA ALA A 30 25.50 17.95 4.75
C ALA A 30 26.12 16.66 5.28
N VAL A 31 25.86 15.53 4.64
CA VAL A 31 26.55 14.28 4.95
C VAL A 31 27.83 14.24 4.12
N PRO A 32 29.03 14.28 4.73
CA PRO A 32 30.28 14.23 3.98
C PRO A 32 30.45 12.93 3.20
N ALA A 33 31.31 12.95 2.18
CA ALA A 33 31.57 11.78 1.34
C ALA A 33 32.01 10.57 2.18
N GLY A 34 31.41 9.40 1.91
CA GLY A 34 31.69 8.14 2.60
C GLY A 34 31.22 8.05 4.05
N GLN A 35 30.61 9.09 4.64
CA GLN A 35 30.08 9.01 6.01
C GLN A 35 28.69 8.37 6.06
N HIS A 36 28.37 7.75 7.19
CA HIS A 36 27.06 7.14 7.45
C HIS A 36 26.37 7.91 8.57
N TRP A 37 25.13 8.31 8.32
CA TRP A 37 24.33 9.09 9.28
C TRP A 37 22.96 8.44 9.47
N HIS A 38 22.32 8.66 10.62
CA HIS A 38 20.95 8.22 10.91
C HIS A 38 20.32 9.03 12.04
N GLY A 39 19.01 8.94 12.21
CA GLY A 39 18.28 9.65 13.26
C GLY A 39 17.47 10.84 12.75
N SER A 40 16.68 11.44 13.64
CA SER A 40 15.87 12.63 13.38
C SER A 40 16.06 13.66 14.51
N PRO A 41 16.98 14.64 14.35
CA PRO A 41 17.82 14.89 13.16
C PRO A 41 18.92 13.84 12.99
N ALA A 42 19.42 13.68 11.77
CA ALA A 42 20.45 12.70 11.49
C ALA A 42 21.80 13.11 12.10
N GLN A 43 22.51 12.12 12.62
CA GLN A 43 23.83 12.22 13.25
C GLN A 43 24.76 11.14 12.70
N PRO A 44 26.09 11.32 12.78
CA PRO A 44 27.06 10.31 12.39
C PRO A 44 26.83 8.96 13.09
N SER A 45 27.13 7.89 12.39
CA SER A 45 26.95 6.51 12.85
C SER A 45 27.97 5.58 12.22
N ASP A 46 28.27 4.50 12.93
CA ASP A 46 29.14 3.44 12.46
C ASP A 46 28.36 2.35 11.71
N SER A 47 27.02 2.39 11.73
CA SER A 47 26.20 1.41 11.02
C SER A 47 26.38 1.55 9.50
N ASP A 48 26.70 0.45 8.82
CA ASP A 48 26.63 0.38 7.36
C ASP A 48 25.17 0.13 6.96
N PHE A 49 24.60 0.98 6.10
CA PHE A 49 23.23 0.85 5.59
C PHE A 49 23.18 0.22 4.18
N GLN A 50 24.33 0.03 3.53
CA GLN A 50 24.42 -0.59 2.21
C GLN A 50 24.51 -2.12 2.37
N GLY A 51 23.40 -2.82 2.15
CA GLY A 51 23.35 -4.27 2.36
C GLY A 51 24.00 -5.13 1.26
N VAL A 52 24.43 -4.55 0.13
CA VAL A 52 24.95 -5.30 -1.03
C VAL A 52 26.04 -4.54 -1.78
N GLU A 53 27.01 -5.26 -2.33
CA GLU A 53 28.09 -4.68 -3.12
C GLU A 53 27.63 -4.23 -4.51
N ALA A 54 28.26 -3.17 -5.02
CA ALA A 54 28.04 -2.67 -6.37
C ALA A 54 28.46 -3.70 -7.44
N THR A 55 27.73 -3.74 -8.54
CA THR A 55 28.05 -4.60 -9.69
C THR A 55 28.17 -3.76 -10.95
N ARG A 56 28.78 -4.31 -12.01
CA ARG A 56 28.95 -3.57 -13.26
C ARG A 56 27.58 -3.19 -13.86
N CYS A 57 27.30 -1.89 -13.90
CA CYS A 57 26.09 -1.33 -14.48
C CYS A 57 26.45 -0.14 -15.37
N GLY A 58 26.61 -0.40 -16.67
CA GLY A 58 26.99 0.61 -17.66
C GLY A 58 25.83 1.48 -18.14
N PRO A 59 26.12 2.64 -18.77
CA PRO A 59 25.10 3.58 -19.25
C PRO A 59 24.15 2.97 -20.28
N VAL A 60 24.67 2.16 -21.21
CA VAL A 60 23.87 1.47 -22.24
C VAL A 60 22.71 0.69 -21.62
N ARG A 61 22.97 -0.02 -20.52
CA ARG A 61 21.95 -0.81 -19.84
C ARG A 61 20.86 0.06 -19.23
N ARG A 62 21.25 1.18 -18.61
CA ARG A 62 20.31 2.16 -18.04
C ARG A 62 19.41 2.74 -19.14
N THR A 63 20.01 3.12 -20.27
CA THR A 63 19.29 3.64 -21.44
C THR A 63 18.34 2.59 -22.02
N LEU A 64 18.81 1.37 -22.29
CA LEU A 64 17.97 0.29 -22.80
C LEU A 64 16.82 -0.06 -21.87
N HIS A 65 17.04 -0.03 -20.56
CA HIS A 65 15.97 -0.23 -19.59
C HIS A 65 14.92 0.87 -19.67
N GLY A 66 15.33 2.13 -19.70
CA GLY A 66 14.41 3.27 -19.83
C GLY A 66 13.62 3.24 -21.15
N VAL A 67 14.30 3.02 -22.27
CA VAL A 67 13.66 2.86 -23.60
C VAL A 67 12.70 1.68 -23.59
N GLY A 68 13.12 0.54 -23.05
CA GLY A 68 12.28 -0.65 -22.92
C GLY A 68 11.04 -0.42 -22.07
N GLN A 69 11.13 0.36 -20.99
CA GLN A 69 9.97 0.74 -20.17
C GLN A 69 8.99 1.63 -20.95
N ILE A 70 9.49 2.60 -21.71
CA ILE A 70 8.66 3.47 -22.56
C ILE A 70 7.98 2.63 -23.64
N LEU A 71 8.73 1.81 -24.37
CA LEU A 71 8.19 0.93 -25.42
C LEU A 71 7.16 -0.05 -24.86
N PHE A 72 7.42 -0.67 -23.70
CA PHE A 72 6.43 -1.54 -23.05
C PHE A 72 5.16 -0.76 -22.71
N ALA A 73 5.29 0.44 -22.14
CA ALA A 73 4.14 1.26 -21.79
C ALA A 73 3.32 1.67 -23.03
N THR A 74 3.97 2.12 -24.10
CA THR A 74 3.29 2.69 -25.27
C THR A 74 2.88 1.66 -26.32
N ALA A 75 3.68 0.62 -26.54
CA ALA A 75 3.44 -0.37 -27.59
C ALA A 75 2.72 -1.64 -27.09
N ILE A 76 2.72 -1.90 -25.77
CA ILE A 76 2.10 -3.09 -25.19
C ILE A 76 1.01 -2.72 -24.20
N ALA A 77 1.34 -2.02 -23.11
CA ALA A 77 0.40 -1.77 -22.02
C ALA A 77 -0.76 -0.88 -22.45
N ALA A 78 -0.50 0.23 -23.15
CA ALA A 78 -1.56 1.14 -23.62
C ALA A 78 -2.48 0.48 -24.67
N PRO A 79 -1.98 -0.20 -25.73
CA PRO A 79 -2.84 -0.90 -26.68
C PRO A 79 -3.63 -2.04 -26.04
N LEU A 80 -3.03 -2.80 -25.11
CA LEU A 80 -3.76 -3.84 -24.38
C LEU A 80 -4.85 -3.25 -23.48
N ALA A 81 -4.59 -2.13 -22.83
CA ALA A 81 -5.60 -1.46 -22.00
C ALA A 81 -6.76 -0.94 -22.86
N VAL A 82 -6.46 -0.24 -23.96
CA VAL A 82 -7.48 0.33 -24.86
C VAL A 82 -8.22 -0.75 -25.62
N GLY A 83 -7.51 -1.65 -26.31
CA GLY A 83 -8.11 -2.73 -27.09
C GLY A 83 -8.79 -3.80 -26.24
N GLY A 84 -8.27 -4.08 -25.04
CA GLY A 84 -8.90 -4.98 -24.09
C GLY A 84 -10.21 -4.41 -23.53
N LEU A 85 -10.23 -3.10 -23.25
CA LEU A 85 -11.46 -2.40 -22.86
C LEU A 85 -12.47 -2.40 -24.01
N ASP A 86 -12.04 -2.04 -25.23
CA ASP A 86 -12.90 -2.05 -26.43
C ASP A 86 -13.51 -3.45 -26.70
N ALA A 87 -12.70 -4.50 -26.65
CA ALA A 87 -13.18 -5.87 -26.85
C ALA A 87 -14.16 -6.34 -25.74
N LEU A 88 -14.00 -5.86 -24.51
CA LEU A 88 -14.90 -6.17 -23.40
C LEU A 88 -16.23 -5.44 -23.56
N LEU A 89 -16.20 -4.18 -23.97
CA LEU A 89 -17.38 -3.33 -24.13
C LEU A 89 -18.18 -3.68 -25.40
N SER A 90 -17.51 -3.98 -26.52
CA SER A 90 -18.17 -4.31 -27.81
C SER A 90 -18.92 -5.64 -27.82
N LYS A 91 -18.54 -6.61 -26.95
CA LYS A 91 -19.23 -7.90 -26.83
C LYS A 91 -20.48 -7.88 -25.96
N THR A 92 -20.82 -6.74 -25.37
CA THR A 92 -22.03 -6.59 -24.55
C THR A 92 -22.97 -5.62 -25.26
N PRO A 93 -24.08 -6.07 -25.88
CA PRO A 93 -24.94 -5.23 -26.73
C PRO A 93 -25.48 -3.97 -26.04
N GLN A 94 -25.75 -4.07 -24.73
CA GLN A 94 -26.21 -2.96 -23.88
C GLN A 94 -25.11 -1.92 -23.61
N VAL A 95 -23.85 -2.28 -23.84
CA VAL A 95 -22.65 -1.46 -23.58
C VAL A 95 -22.06 -0.91 -24.88
N ALA A 96 -22.24 -1.61 -26.00
CA ALA A 96 -21.93 -1.09 -27.34
C ALA A 96 -22.70 0.22 -27.63
N ALA A 97 -23.96 0.34 -27.19
CA ALA A 97 -24.75 1.57 -27.29
C ALA A 97 -24.19 2.75 -26.46
N VAL A 98 -23.32 2.48 -25.48
CA VAL A 98 -22.66 3.49 -24.64
C VAL A 98 -21.37 4.01 -25.29
N LEU A 99 -20.75 3.24 -26.19
CA LEU A 99 -19.50 3.61 -26.88
C LEU A 99 -19.70 4.63 -28.01
N GLU A 100 -20.90 4.68 -28.58
CA GLU A 100 -21.31 5.70 -29.55
C GLU A 100 -22.61 6.37 -29.09
N PRO A 101 -22.57 7.20 -28.02
CA PRO A 101 -23.75 7.94 -27.61
C PRO A 101 -24.05 8.98 -28.70
N GLY A 102 -25.15 8.79 -29.43
CA GLY A 102 -25.72 9.86 -30.22
C GLY A 102 -26.31 10.94 -29.31
N GLN A 103 -26.52 12.16 -29.83
CA GLN A 103 -27.02 13.33 -29.08
C GLN A 103 -28.31 13.09 -28.26
N ALA A 104 -29.09 12.05 -28.58
CA ALA A 104 -30.30 11.69 -27.84
C ALA A 104 -30.07 10.72 -26.66
N ALA A 105 -28.90 10.08 -26.56
CA ALA A 105 -28.64 9.01 -25.58
C ALA A 105 -28.57 9.53 -24.14
N LEU A 106 -28.06 10.75 -23.92
CA LEU A 106 -27.97 11.36 -22.58
C LEU A 106 -29.34 11.71 -21.96
N HIS A 107 -30.39 11.76 -22.78
CA HIS A 107 -31.77 12.00 -22.32
C HIS A 107 -32.53 10.70 -22.03
N ASP A 108 -31.94 9.54 -22.32
CA ASP A 108 -32.56 8.24 -22.11
C ASP A 108 -32.12 7.60 -20.79
N LEU A 109 -33.10 7.13 -20.00
CA LEU A 109 -32.84 6.36 -18.77
C LEU A 109 -32.17 5.01 -19.09
N GLY A 110 -32.44 4.45 -20.29
CA GLY A 110 -31.79 3.25 -20.80
C GLY A 110 -30.27 3.36 -20.87
N PHE A 111 -29.76 4.54 -21.27
CA PHE A 111 -28.33 4.81 -21.30
C PHE A 111 -27.69 4.74 -19.92
N TYR A 112 -28.24 5.45 -18.92
CA TYR A 112 -27.68 5.45 -17.56
C TYR A 112 -27.73 4.08 -16.90
N THR A 113 -28.82 3.33 -17.10
CA THR A 113 -28.94 1.96 -16.56
C THR A 113 -27.97 0.99 -17.23
N GLY A 114 -27.76 1.11 -18.55
CA GLY A 114 -26.75 0.35 -19.28
C GLY A 114 -25.33 0.67 -18.82
N LEU A 115 -24.99 1.96 -18.67
CA LEU A 115 -23.69 2.40 -18.17
C LEU A 115 -23.45 1.98 -16.71
N LEU A 116 -24.48 2.00 -15.87
CA LEU A 116 -24.41 1.52 -14.49
C LEU A 116 -24.09 0.01 -14.45
N ALA A 117 -24.74 -0.79 -15.29
CA ALA A 117 -24.48 -2.21 -15.40
C ALA A 117 -23.07 -2.50 -15.97
N ALA A 118 -22.64 -1.76 -17.00
CA ALA A 118 -21.33 -1.88 -17.60
C ALA A 118 -20.20 -1.59 -16.59
N THR A 119 -20.31 -0.45 -15.89
CA THR A 119 -19.32 -0.05 -14.89
C THR A 119 -19.31 -1.00 -13.70
N ALA A 120 -20.45 -1.57 -13.30
CA ALA A 120 -20.50 -2.61 -12.28
C ALA A 120 -19.75 -3.87 -12.73
N LEU A 121 -20.04 -4.37 -13.94
CA LEU A 121 -19.37 -5.55 -14.49
C LEU A 121 -17.85 -5.37 -14.56
N VAL A 122 -17.39 -4.23 -15.10
CA VAL A 122 -15.96 -3.92 -15.21
C VAL A 122 -15.32 -3.78 -13.82
N PHE A 123 -15.91 -2.98 -12.93
CA PHE A 123 -15.35 -2.70 -11.61
C PHE A 123 -15.26 -3.95 -10.75
N PHE A 124 -16.38 -4.67 -10.58
CA PHE A 124 -16.42 -5.86 -9.73
C PHE A 124 -15.71 -7.05 -10.39
N GLY A 125 -15.73 -7.16 -11.72
CA GLY A 125 -14.98 -8.18 -12.47
C GLY A 125 -13.47 -7.97 -12.41
N ALA A 126 -13.00 -6.73 -12.36
CA ALA A 126 -11.57 -6.41 -12.26
C ALA A 126 -10.95 -6.86 -10.93
N ILE A 127 -11.71 -6.91 -9.83
CA ILE A 127 -11.20 -7.29 -8.50
C ILE A 127 -10.65 -8.73 -8.46
N PRO A 128 -11.41 -9.79 -8.79
CA PRO A 128 -10.88 -11.16 -8.81
C PRO A 128 -9.78 -11.35 -9.84
N VAL A 129 -9.86 -10.69 -11.00
CA VAL A 129 -8.78 -10.69 -12.01
C VAL A 129 -7.51 -10.10 -11.43
N ALA A 130 -7.59 -8.95 -10.75
CA ALA A 130 -6.46 -8.34 -10.08
C ALA A 130 -5.87 -9.30 -9.02
N LEU A 131 -6.70 -9.89 -8.15
CA LEU A 131 -6.25 -10.84 -7.14
C LEU A 131 -5.52 -12.05 -7.74
N ALA A 132 -6.02 -12.61 -8.84
CA ALA A 132 -5.39 -13.72 -9.56
C ALA A 132 -4.05 -13.29 -10.18
N LEU A 133 -4.01 -12.12 -10.83
CA LEU A 133 -2.80 -11.55 -11.41
C LEU A 133 -1.72 -11.28 -10.35
N LEU A 134 -2.10 -10.73 -9.18
CA LEU A 134 -1.15 -10.40 -8.12
C LEU A 134 -0.51 -11.65 -7.52
N ALA A 135 -1.30 -12.70 -7.25
CA ALA A 135 -0.74 -13.98 -6.84
C ALA A 135 0.15 -14.58 -7.93
N GLY A 136 -0.32 -14.61 -9.18
CA GLY A 136 0.44 -15.13 -10.32
C GLY A 136 1.80 -14.44 -10.48
N VAL A 137 1.83 -13.11 -10.43
CA VAL A 137 3.05 -12.30 -10.50
C VAL A 137 3.98 -12.61 -9.34
N SER A 138 3.49 -12.63 -8.10
CA SER A 138 4.32 -12.93 -6.93
C SER A 138 4.93 -14.33 -6.99
N HIS A 139 4.15 -15.34 -7.39
CA HIS A 139 4.63 -16.71 -7.51
C HIS A 139 5.65 -16.87 -8.64
N LEU A 140 5.39 -16.27 -9.81
CA LEU A 140 6.29 -16.30 -10.96
C LEU A 140 7.60 -15.54 -10.67
N ALA A 141 7.49 -14.33 -10.11
CA ALA A 141 8.66 -13.52 -9.75
C ALA A 141 9.57 -14.25 -8.75
N GLY A 142 8.99 -14.96 -7.77
CA GLY A 142 9.76 -15.78 -6.83
C GLY A 142 10.48 -16.99 -7.46
N ARG A 143 10.18 -17.36 -8.71
CA ARG A 143 10.96 -18.35 -9.48
C ARG A 143 12.07 -17.69 -10.30
N LEU A 144 11.85 -16.46 -10.75
CA LEU A 144 12.77 -15.76 -11.64
C LEU A 144 13.86 -14.99 -10.87
N VAL A 145 13.55 -14.46 -9.68
CA VAL A 145 14.49 -13.72 -8.84
C VAL A 145 14.85 -14.56 -7.62
N VAL A 146 16.06 -15.12 -7.61
CA VAL A 146 16.54 -16.01 -6.55
C VAL A 146 16.92 -15.20 -5.30
N PRO A 147 16.35 -15.49 -4.12
CA PRO A 147 16.75 -14.86 -2.87
C PRO A 147 18.24 -15.02 -2.57
N GLY A 148 18.87 -14.00 -1.98
CA GLY A 148 20.30 -14.01 -1.64
C GLY A 148 21.26 -13.78 -2.81
N ARG A 149 20.79 -13.91 -4.06
CA ARG A 149 21.62 -13.63 -5.25
C ARG A 149 21.67 -12.13 -5.53
N VAL A 150 22.88 -11.64 -5.80
CA VAL A 150 23.10 -10.25 -6.23
C VAL A 150 22.79 -10.12 -7.71
N TYR A 151 21.89 -9.21 -8.04
CA TYR A 151 21.53 -8.87 -9.41
C TYR A 151 21.87 -7.41 -9.69
N PRO A 152 22.41 -7.10 -10.88
CA PRO A 152 22.59 -5.73 -11.29
C PRO A 152 21.24 -5.03 -11.57
N LEU A 153 21.15 -3.73 -11.27
CA LEU A 153 19.97 -2.88 -11.54
C LEU A 153 19.72 -2.73 -13.05
N TYR A 154 18.51 -2.29 -13.44
CA TYR A 154 18.14 -2.00 -14.83
C TYR A 154 18.30 -3.18 -15.80
N GLY A 155 18.13 -4.41 -15.33
CA GLY A 155 18.05 -5.59 -16.21
C GLY A 155 16.73 -6.31 -16.05
N PHE A 156 16.63 -7.49 -16.67
CA PHE A 156 15.43 -8.34 -16.62
C PHE A 156 14.97 -8.65 -15.19
N HIS A 157 15.87 -9.16 -14.34
CA HIS A 157 15.56 -9.47 -12.93
C HIS A 157 15.11 -8.23 -12.14
N HIS A 158 15.74 -7.08 -12.40
CA HIS A 158 15.34 -5.81 -11.79
C HIS A 158 13.95 -5.36 -12.27
N ALA A 159 13.63 -5.55 -13.56
CA ALA A 159 12.30 -5.25 -14.10
C ALA A 159 11.22 -6.12 -13.45
N ILE A 160 11.47 -7.42 -13.26
CA ILE A 160 10.56 -8.33 -12.56
C ILE A 160 10.41 -7.94 -11.10
N HIS A 161 11.52 -7.64 -10.42
CA HIS A 161 11.53 -7.16 -9.04
C HIS A 161 10.65 -5.91 -8.90
N ARG A 162 10.89 -4.90 -9.72
CA ARG A 162 10.11 -3.65 -9.75
C ARG A 162 8.64 -3.87 -10.11
N ALA A 163 8.35 -4.72 -11.09
CA ALA A 163 6.99 -5.06 -11.45
C ALA A 163 6.26 -5.72 -10.27
N THR A 164 6.94 -6.62 -9.55
CA THR A 164 6.40 -7.23 -8.33
C THR A 164 6.11 -6.16 -7.29
N THR A 165 7.08 -5.32 -6.93
CA THR A 165 6.89 -4.22 -5.97
C THR A 165 5.71 -3.32 -6.37
N ILE A 166 5.60 -2.92 -7.64
CA ILE A 166 4.52 -2.01 -8.07
C ILE A 166 3.14 -2.70 -8.06
N LEU A 167 3.08 -3.95 -8.52
CA LEU A 167 1.83 -4.67 -8.66
C LEU A 167 1.31 -5.17 -7.31
N THR A 168 2.15 -5.64 -6.39
CA THR A 168 1.68 -6.23 -5.13
C THR A 168 1.45 -5.19 -4.01
N ASN A 169 1.88 -3.94 -4.20
CA ASN A 169 1.62 -2.82 -3.29
C ASN A 169 0.45 -1.91 -3.73
N ARG A 170 -0.65 -2.51 -4.21
CA ARG A 170 -1.85 -1.77 -4.60
C ARG A 170 -2.64 -1.32 -3.38
N ARG A 171 -2.68 0.01 -3.16
CA ARG A 171 -3.33 0.63 -1.99
C ARG A 171 -4.81 0.26 -1.89
N SER A 172 -5.55 0.25 -2.99
CA SER A 172 -6.98 -0.12 -3.02
C SER A 172 -7.27 -1.50 -2.41
N LEU A 173 -6.49 -2.52 -2.80
CA LEU A 173 -6.67 -3.89 -2.31
C LEU A 173 -6.21 -4.04 -0.87
N THR A 174 -5.04 -3.50 -0.51
CA THR A 174 -4.58 -3.53 0.89
C THR A 174 -5.57 -2.81 1.80
N ARG A 175 -6.16 -1.70 1.34
CA ARG A 175 -7.18 -0.97 2.10
C ARG A 175 -8.52 -1.71 2.19
N LEU A 176 -8.95 -2.37 1.11
CA LEU A 176 -10.14 -3.22 1.11
C LEU A 176 -10.05 -4.25 2.24
N PHE A 177 -8.92 -4.95 2.34
CA PHE A 177 -8.75 -6.04 3.32
C PHE A 177 -8.18 -5.62 4.68
N GLY A 178 -7.42 -4.53 4.79
CA GLY A 178 -6.81 -4.03 6.03
C GLY A 178 -7.83 -3.72 7.12
N ASP A 179 -7.42 -3.69 8.38
CA ASP A 179 -8.33 -3.54 9.55
C ASP A 179 -9.45 -4.60 9.59
N SER A 180 -9.23 -5.75 8.94
CA SER A 180 -10.18 -6.85 8.93
C SER A 180 -9.48 -8.21 9.03
N THR A 181 -10.24 -9.24 9.36
CA THR A 181 -9.77 -10.62 9.34
C THR A 181 -9.33 -11.06 7.93
N ALA A 182 -9.80 -10.43 6.86
CA ALA A 182 -9.44 -10.78 5.49
C ALA A 182 -7.99 -10.41 5.13
N VAL A 183 -7.37 -9.45 5.83
CA VAL A 183 -6.01 -8.98 5.49
C VAL A 183 -4.97 -10.09 5.55
N VAL A 184 -5.08 -11.00 6.52
CA VAL A 184 -4.11 -12.10 6.67
C VAL A 184 -4.24 -13.09 5.52
N HIS A 185 -5.45 -13.28 4.99
CA HIS A 185 -5.69 -14.15 3.84
C HIS A 185 -5.15 -13.50 2.57
N TYR A 186 -5.39 -12.21 2.38
CA TYR A 186 -4.83 -11.45 1.26
C TYR A 186 -3.30 -11.44 1.27
N LEU A 187 -2.66 -11.16 2.41
CA LEU A 187 -1.20 -11.14 2.51
C LEU A 187 -0.60 -12.54 2.27
N ARG A 188 -1.19 -13.61 2.81
CA ARG A 188 -0.77 -14.99 2.51
C ARG A 188 -0.99 -15.35 1.04
N TRP A 189 -2.09 -14.89 0.45
CA TRP A 189 -2.43 -15.11 -0.95
C TRP A 189 -1.36 -14.53 -1.89
N ILE A 190 -0.88 -13.32 -1.59
CA ILE A 190 0.22 -12.72 -2.38
C ILE A 190 1.59 -13.27 -1.98
N GLY A 191 1.72 -14.06 -0.91
CA GLY A 191 2.92 -14.84 -0.61
C GLY A 191 3.62 -14.57 0.72
N TYR A 192 3.04 -13.79 1.63
CA TYR A 192 3.60 -13.61 2.98
C TYR A 192 3.60 -14.92 3.77
N ASP A 193 4.64 -15.10 4.58
CA ASP A 193 4.63 -16.07 5.68
C ASP A 193 4.17 -15.37 6.97
N LEU A 194 2.97 -15.72 7.43
CA LEU A 194 2.40 -15.17 8.67
C LEU A 194 2.44 -16.19 9.82
N SER A 195 3.20 -17.28 9.67
CA SER A 195 3.25 -18.40 10.62
C SER A 195 1.82 -18.90 11.00
N ARG A 196 1.61 -19.28 12.26
CA ARG A 196 0.26 -19.57 12.78
C ARG A 196 -0.39 -18.26 13.23
N VAL A 197 -1.31 -17.76 12.40
CA VAL A 197 -2.03 -16.51 12.67
C VAL A 197 -2.93 -16.64 13.91
N GLU A 198 -2.81 -15.68 14.82
CA GLU A 198 -3.80 -15.40 15.86
C GLU A 198 -4.66 -14.25 15.40
N GLN A 199 -5.96 -14.49 15.21
CA GLN A 199 -6.85 -13.47 14.67
C GLN A 199 -7.23 -12.42 15.72
N THR A 200 -6.92 -11.16 15.41
CA THR A 200 -7.35 -9.99 16.19
C THR A 200 -8.50 -9.24 15.51
N GLY A 201 -8.81 -9.60 14.26
CA GLY A 201 -9.76 -8.86 13.44
C GLY A 201 -9.23 -7.56 12.85
N SER A 202 -8.01 -7.15 13.22
CA SER A 202 -7.25 -6.02 12.65
C SER A 202 -5.74 -6.30 12.76
N ASN A 203 -5.29 -7.46 12.29
CA ASN A 203 -3.89 -7.87 12.42
C ASN A 203 -2.92 -6.94 11.69
N PHE A 204 -3.38 -6.37 10.58
CA PHE A 204 -2.65 -5.41 9.76
C PHE A 204 -3.58 -4.26 9.40
N GLY A 205 -3.03 -3.06 9.44
CA GLY A 205 -3.69 -1.85 8.96
C GLY A 205 -4.03 -1.87 7.45
N THR A 206 -4.61 -0.77 6.98
CA THR A 206 -4.92 -0.47 5.59
C THR A 206 -3.70 -0.11 4.72
N VAL A 207 -2.55 0.18 5.34
CA VAL A 207 -1.31 0.49 4.63
C VAL A 207 -0.21 -0.50 5.01
N VAL A 208 0.16 -1.36 4.06
CA VAL A 208 1.28 -2.29 4.19
C VAL A 208 2.06 -2.29 2.88
N LYS A 209 3.38 -2.17 2.98
CA LYS A 209 4.33 -2.20 1.87
C LYS A 209 5.38 -3.29 2.04
N HIS A 210 5.86 -3.82 0.93
CA HIS A 210 7.00 -4.74 0.84
C HIS A 210 7.72 -4.55 -0.50
N GLU A 211 8.96 -5.02 -0.65
CA GLU A 211 9.59 -5.11 -1.98
C GLU A 211 9.19 -6.43 -2.69
N SER A 212 9.16 -7.55 -1.97
CA SER A 212 8.71 -8.85 -2.44
C SER A 212 7.85 -9.55 -1.36
N PRO A 213 6.58 -9.93 -1.66
CA PRO A 213 5.72 -10.56 -0.64
C PRO A 213 6.32 -11.84 -0.05
N ARG A 214 7.00 -12.64 -0.88
CA ARG A 214 7.55 -13.95 -0.48
C ARG A 214 8.76 -13.86 0.45
N MET A 215 9.36 -12.67 0.56
CA MET A 215 10.46 -12.38 1.47
C MET A 215 9.96 -11.78 2.80
N SER A 216 8.64 -11.73 3.01
CA SER A 216 8.02 -11.16 4.20
C SER A 216 7.61 -12.25 5.17
N HIS A 217 8.19 -12.23 6.37
CA HIS A 217 7.79 -13.11 7.48
C HIS A 217 7.34 -12.31 8.69
N VAL A 218 6.17 -12.65 9.24
CA VAL A 218 5.62 -12.07 10.46
C VAL A 218 5.26 -13.17 11.45
N GLY A 219 5.85 -13.10 12.65
CA GLY A 219 5.62 -14.07 13.71
C GLY A 219 4.19 -14.06 14.26
N ARG A 220 3.84 -15.16 14.92
CA ARG A 220 2.53 -15.39 15.55
C ARG A 220 2.21 -14.30 16.56
N GLY A 221 0.94 -13.90 16.65
CA GLY A 221 0.47 -12.95 17.65
C GLY A 221 0.96 -11.51 17.44
N THR A 222 1.69 -11.24 16.35
CA THR A 222 2.13 -9.90 16.01
C THR A 222 0.98 -9.10 15.40
N MET A 223 0.84 -7.85 15.84
CA MET A 223 -0.12 -6.90 15.32
C MET A 223 0.59 -5.68 14.75
N VAL A 224 0.13 -5.23 13.60
CA VAL A 224 0.75 -4.20 12.80
C VAL A 224 -0.27 -3.11 12.50
N ALA A 225 0.00 -1.89 12.93
CA ALA A 225 -0.80 -0.73 12.60
C ALA A 225 -0.57 -0.29 11.13
N ASP A 226 -0.93 0.93 10.77
CA ASP A 226 -0.80 1.43 9.40
C ASP A 226 0.64 1.81 9.05
N GLY A 227 1.03 1.58 7.81
CA GLY A 227 2.26 2.11 7.23
C GLY A 227 3.50 1.25 7.49
N LEU A 228 3.34 -0.07 7.70
CA LEU A 228 4.47 -0.99 7.69
C LEU A 228 5.11 -1.00 6.30
N SER A 229 6.43 -0.84 6.21
CA SER A 229 7.22 -1.13 5.02
C SER A 229 8.29 -2.17 5.32
N LEU A 230 8.16 -3.35 4.72
CA LEU A 230 9.17 -4.41 4.78
C LEU A 230 10.22 -4.18 3.70
N MET A 231 11.40 -3.71 4.11
CA MET A 231 12.51 -3.41 3.22
C MET A 231 13.29 -4.68 2.82
N ASN A 232 12.60 -5.67 2.26
CA ASN A 232 13.12 -7.02 1.99
C ASN A 232 13.96 -7.12 0.69
N ALA A 233 14.58 -6.02 0.31
CA ALA A 233 15.58 -5.93 -0.74
C ALA A 233 16.69 -4.96 -0.32
N ASP A 234 17.93 -5.43 -0.36
CA ASP A 234 19.12 -4.59 -0.16
C ASP A 234 19.54 -3.97 -1.50
N TYR A 235 19.96 -2.71 -1.47
CA TYR A 235 20.38 -1.97 -2.67
C TYR A 235 21.77 -1.37 -2.52
N SER A 236 22.50 -1.32 -3.64
CA SER A 236 23.64 -0.43 -3.84
C SER A 236 23.30 0.60 -4.93
N SER A 237 24.27 1.41 -5.33
CA SER A 237 24.14 2.30 -6.48
C SER A 237 23.89 1.58 -7.82
N THR A 238 24.13 0.27 -7.91
CA THR A 238 24.15 -0.47 -9.19
C THR A 238 23.61 -1.90 -9.12
N SER A 239 23.29 -2.41 -7.94
CA SER A 239 22.81 -3.78 -7.72
C SER A 239 21.69 -3.82 -6.68
N PHE A 240 20.98 -4.95 -6.65
CA PHE A 240 20.04 -5.29 -5.60
C PHE A 240 20.16 -6.78 -5.23
N ARG A 241 19.73 -7.12 -4.03
CA ARG A 241 19.59 -8.50 -3.55
C ARG A 241 18.29 -8.64 -2.75
N LEU A 242 17.47 -9.63 -3.09
CA LEU A 242 16.32 -9.99 -2.26
C LEU A 242 16.81 -10.69 -0.99
N SER A 243 16.38 -10.19 0.16
CA SER A 243 16.80 -10.69 1.48
C SER A 243 15.54 -10.86 2.34
N PRO A 244 15.30 -12.02 2.97
CA PRO A 244 14.13 -12.21 3.83
C PRO A 244 14.12 -11.21 4.99
N THR A 245 12.98 -10.56 5.23
CA THR A 245 12.74 -9.72 6.41
C THR A 245 11.82 -10.45 7.37
N ARG A 246 12.29 -10.64 8.61
CA ARG A 246 11.57 -11.39 9.65
C ARG A 246 11.22 -10.47 10.82
N ILE A 247 9.93 -10.36 11.10
CA ILE A 247 9.41 -9.78 12.33
C ILE A 247 9.12 -10.92 13.30
N GLY A 248 9.60 -10.79 14.54
CA GLY A 248 9.37 -11.74 15.63
C GLY A 248 7.90 -11.91 16.01
N ALA A 249 7.64 -12.86 16.90
CA ALA A 249 6.32 -13.16 17.46
C ALA A 249 5.92 -12.17 18.55
N HIS A 250 4.61 -12.01 18.76
CA HIS A 250 4.01 -11.18 19.80
C HIS A 250 4.46 -9.71 19.80
N ASN A 251 4.88 -9.22 18.63
CA ASN A 251 5.29 -7.84 18.45
C ASN A 251 4.07 -6.93 18.24
N PHE A 252 4.18 -5.68 18.66
CA PHE A 252 3.24 -4.63 18.28
C PHE A 252 4.00 -3.58 17.47
N LEU A 253 3.61 -3.39 16.22
CA LEU A 253 4.20 -2.38 15.34
C LEU A 253 3.24 -1.21 15.23
N GLY A 254 3.67 -0.04 15.70
CA GLY A 254 2.96 1.22 15.57
C GLY A 254 2.90 1.71 14.12
N ASN A 255 2.51 2.98 13.93
CA ASN A 255 2.30 3.49 12.58
C ASN A 255 3.63 3.87 11.89
N GLY A 256 3.75 3.62 10.60
CA GLY A 256 4.85 4.12 9.76
C GLY A 256 6.20 3.46 10.05
N ILE A 257 6.23 2.14 10.28
CA ILE A 257 7.46 1.40 10.57
C ILE A 257 8.13 0.96 9.27
N ALA A 258 9.33 1.47 8.99
CA ALA A 258 10.22 0.89 8.00
C ALA A 258 11.07 -0.19 8.69
N TYR A 259 10.86 -1.45 8.31
CA TYR A 259 11.49 -2.61 8.92
C TYR A 259 12.56 -3.21 7.98
N PRO A 260 13.85 -3.07 8.29
CA PRO A 260 14.96 -3.54 7.47
C PRO A 260 15.21 -5.04 7.57
N THR A 261 15.88 -5.61 6.56
CA THR A 261 16.36 -7.01 6.52
C THR A 261 17.25 -7.39 7.70
N ARG A 262 18.04 -6.42 8.18
CA ARG A 262 18.97 -6.56 9.30
C ARG A 262 18.41 -6.08 10.63
N GLY A 263 17.08 -5.96 10.75
CA GLY A 263 16.42 -5.53 12.00
C GLY A 263 16.89 -6.35 13.20
N ARG A 264 17.32 -5.68 14.27
CA ARG A 264 17.83 -6.25 15.52
C ARG A 264 16.75 -6.29 16.59
N THR A 265 15.57 -6.80 16.23
CA THR A 265 14.43 -7.00 17.14
C THR A 265 13.97 -8.45 17.04
N GLY A 266 13.84 -9.11 18.19
CA GLY A 266 13.30 -10.47 18.31
C GLY A 266 11.82 -10.44 18.68
N ASP A 267 11.46 -11.25 19.67
CA ASP A 267 10.07 -11.44 20.08
C ASP A 267 9.61 -10.45 21.16
N ASN A 268 8.30 -10.24 21.22
CA ASN A 268 7.58 -9.46 22.23
C ASN A 268 8.05 -7.99 22.37
N CYS A 269 8.43 -7.36 21.26
CA CYS A 269 8.75 -5.94 21.18
C CYS A 269 7.54 -5.05 20.89
N LEU A 270 7.54 -3.83 21.44
CA LEU A 270 6.63 -2.75 21.03
C LEU A 270 7.42 -1.72 20.22
N LEU A 271 7.22 -1.69 18.91
CA LEU A 271 7.84 -0.71 18.03
C LEU A 271 6.92 0.50 17.93
N ALA A 272 7.24 1.58 18.63
CA ALA A 272 6.41 2.78 18.66
C ALA A 272 6.33 3.46 17.28
N THR A 273 5.30 4.27 17.05
CA THR A 273 5.08 5.00 15.79
C THR A 273 6.37 5.66 15.27
N LYS A 274 6.74 5.34 14.03
CA LYS A 274 7.93 5.83 13.31
C LYS A 274 9.29 5.52 13.97
N VAL A 275 9.36 4.56 14.90
CA VAL A 275 10.65 4.17 15.48
C VAL A 275 11.61 3.69 14.39
N MET A 276 12.88 4.11 14.48
CA MET A 276 13.94 3.54 13.67
C MET A 276 14.28 2.15 14.20
N VAL A 277 13.90 1.09 13.48
CA VAL A 277 14.28 -0.29 13.85
C VAL A 277 15.81 -0.42 13.84
N PRO A 278 16.47 -0.83 14.94
CA PRO A 278 17.93 -0.92 14.99
C PRO A 278 18.44 -1.95 13.98
N VAL A 279 19.59 -1.69 13.35
CA VAL A 279 20.24 -2.59 12.36
C VAL A 279 21.56 -3.18 12.86
N ASP A 280 22.04 -2.68 13.99
CA ASP A 280 23.27 -3.08 14.67
C ASP A 280 23.04 -3.18 16.19
N GLY A 281 24.10 -3.51 16.93
CA GLY A 281 24.01 -3.73 18.37
C GLY A 281 23.29 -5.03 18.76
N PRO A 282 22.90 -5.20 20.04
CA PRO A 282 22.23 -6.41 20.51
C PRO A 282 20.81 -6.56 19.95
N ILE A 283 20.34 -7.81 19.83
CA ILE A 283 18.93 -8.08 19.53
C ILE A 283 18.09 -7.61 20.71
N ARG A 284 17.06 -6.82 20.44
CA ARG A 284 16.11 -6.32 21.44
C ARG A 284 14.92 -7.27 21.53
N GLU A 285 14.56 -7.69 22.74
CA GLU A 285 13.42 -8.58 23.04
C GLU A 285 12.73 -8.11 24.31
N ASN A 286 11.41 -8.32 24.42
CA ASN A 286 10.62 -7.96 25.62
C ASN A 286 10.65 -6.47 26.03
N VAL A 287 11.02 -5.59 25.10
CA VAL A 287 11.13 -4.13 25.32
C VAL A 287 10.26 -3.35 24.35
N GLY A 288 9.90 -2.12 24.71
CA GLY A 288 9.43 -1.15 23.73
C GLY A 288 10.61 -0.37 23.15
N LEU A 289 10.49 0.09 21.91
CA LEU A 289 11.45 0.94 21.23
C LEU A 289 10.74 2.19 20.71
N LEU A 290 11.35 3.36 20.91
CA LEU A 290 10.86 4.66 20.47
C LEU A 290 12.00 5.53 19.95
N GLY A 291 11.71 6.41 19.01
CA GLY A 291 12.65 7.42 18.52
C GLY A 291 13.45 6.99 17.28
N SER A 292 14.23 7.94 16.78
CA SER A 292 15.18 7.75 15.69
C SER A 292 16.42 8.59 16.01
N PRO A 293 17.55 8.00 16.42
CA PRO A 293 17.76 6.57 16.69
C PRO A 293 16.86 6.05 17.81
N SER A 294 16.59 4.75 17.82
CA SER A 294 15.70 4.15 18.83
C SER A 294 16.37 4.03 20.20
N PHE A 295 15.62 4.29 21.26
CA PHE A 295 15.95 3.95 22.64
C PHE A 295 14.86 3.06 23.26
N GLU A 296 15.20 2.36 24.35
CA GLU A 296 14.27 1.46 25.04
C GLU A 296 13.27 2.23 25.89
N ILE A 297 12.02 1.75 25.84
CA ILE A 297 10.93 2.14 26.72
C ILE A 297 10.29 0.87 27.30
N PRO A 298 9.53 0.96 28.40
CA PRO A 298 8.73 -0.17 28.88
C PRO A 298 7.82 -0.73 27.77
N ARG A 299 7.76 -2.06 27.65
CA ARG A 299 6.95 -2.76 26.63
C ARG A 299 5.45 -2.49 26.76
N SER A 300 4.98 -2.30 27.98
CA SER A 300 3.58 -2.07 28.31
C SER A 300 3.48 -1.21 29.57
N VAL A 301 2.34 -0.55 29.75
CA VAL A 301 2.00 0.19 30.96
C VAL A 301 0.72 -0.37 31.59
N LEU A 302 0.45 -0.05 32.87
CA LEU A 302 -0.72 -0.55 33.61
C LEU A 302 -2.08 -0.28 32.93
N ARG A 303 -2.14 0.75 32.07
CA ARG A 303 -3.34 1.08 31.29
C ARG A 303 -3.65 0.05 30.19
N ASP A 304 -2.66 -0.75 29.77
CA ASP A 304 -2.81 -1.71 28.66
C ASP A 304 -3.54 -3.00 29.07
N SER A 305 -3.68 -3.27 30.38
CA SER A 305 -4.40 -4.43 30.90
C SER A 305 -5.90 -4.20 31.09
N SER A 306 -6.39 -2.97 30.88
CA SER A 306 -7.81 -2.60 31.10
C SER A 306 -8.81 -3.34 30.19
N PHE A 307 -8.34 -4.12 29.21
CA PHE A 307 -9.20 -4.86 28.27
C PHE A 307 -8.78 -6.34 28.10
N ASP A 308 -8.03 -6.90 29.06
CA ASP A 308 -7.53 -8.28 29.00
C ASP A 308 -8.64 -9.33 29.01
N ASP A 309 -9.80 -9.02 29.62
CA ASP A 309 -10.96 -9.91 29.70
C ASP A 309 -11.53 -10.32 28.33
N VAL A 310 -11.28 -9.51 27.29
CA VAL A 310 -11.78 -9.76 25.92
C VAL A 310 -10.74 -10.48 25.05
N ARG A 311 -9.55 -10.79 25.58
CA ARG A 311 -8.42 -11.33 24.79
C ARG A 311 -8.45 -12.84 24.56
N SER A 312 -9.35 -13.59 25.20
CA SER A 312 -9.38 -15.05 25.03
C SER A 312 -10.77 -15.68 25.20
N GLY A 313 -10.90 -16.94 24.79
CA GLY A 313 -12.12 -17.73 25.00
C GLY A 313 -13.30 -17.35 24.10
N ASP A 314 -14.50 -17.58 24.63
CA ASP A 314 -15.75 -17.53 23.87
C ASP A 314 -16.21 -16.12 23.53
N GLU A 315 -15.93 -15.17 24.42
CA GLU A 315 -16.27 -13.76 24.20
C GLU A 315 -15.45 -13.17 23.06
N LEU A 316 -14.16 -13.51 22.95
CA LEU A 316 -13.34 -13.12 21.81
C LEU A 316 -13.94 -13.67 20.50
N ARG A 317 -14.32 -14.95 20.45
CA ARG A 317 -14.94 -15.56 19.26
C ARG A 317 -16.23 -14.83 18.87
N ARG A 318 -17.08 -14.50 19.84
CA ARG A 318 -18.33 -13.77 19.63
C ARG A 318 -18.07 -12.35 19.09
N ARG A 319 -17.13 -11.62 19.69
CA ARG A 319 -16.75 -10.26 19.29
C ARG A 319 -16.12 -10.23 17.90
N LEU A 320 -15.25 -11.20 17.58
CA LEU A 320 -14.69 -11.36 16.24
C LEU A 320 -15.77 -11.64 15.19
N ALA A 321 -16.75 -12.49 15.49
CA ALA A 321 -17.86 -12.74 14.58
C ALA A 321 -18.70 -11.48 14.33
N ALA A 322 -18.95 -10.67 15.37
CA ALA A 322 -19.62 -9.38 15.23
C ALA A 322 -18.79 -8.37 14.44
N LYS A 323 -17.48 -8.30 14.71
CA LYS A 323 -16.54 -7.48 13.95
C LYS A 323 -16.51 -7.87 12.49
N ASN A 324 -16.51 -9.16 12.16
CA ASN A 324 -16.52 -9.66 10.78
C ASN A 324 -17.76 -9.21 10.01
N ARG A 325 -18.95 -9.24 10.63
CA ARG A 325 -20.17 -8.71 9.99
C ARG A 325 -20.06 -7.21 9.73
N HIS A 326 -19.54 -6.46 10.71
CA HIS A 326 -19.33 -5.01 10.54
C HIS A 326 -18.29 -4.71 9.45
N ASN A 327 -17.21 -5.48 9.40
CA ASN A 327 -16.15 -5.34 8.41
C ASN A 327 -16.64 -5.68 7.01
N ALA A 328 -17.45 -6.73 6.84
CA ALA A 328 -18.08 -7.05 5.56
C ALA A 328 -18.98 -5.90 5.08
N ALA A 329 -19.79 -5.32 5.96
CA ALA A 329 -20.58 -4.13 5.62
C ALA A 329 -19.69 -2.95 5.23
N THR A 330 -18.63 -2.68 5.99
CA THR A 330 -17.67 -1.60 5.70
C THR A 330 -16.95 -1.81 4.36
N MET A 331 -16.58 -3.05 4.01
CA MET A 331 -16.01 -3.40 2.71
C MET A 331 -17.03 -3.18 1.59
N ALA A 332 -18.29 -3.56 1.79
CA ALA A 332 -19.36 -3.30 0.82
C ALA A 332 -19.57 -1.79 0.60
N TRP A 333 -19.60 -0.98 1.67
CA TRP A 333 -19.66 0.48 1.56
C TRP A 333 -18.47 1.07 0.80
N TYR A 334 -17.25 0.58 1.06
CA TYR A 334 -16.06 1.01 0.34
C TYR A 334 -16.15 0.67 -1.16
N LEU A 335 -16.54 -0.56 -1.50
CA LEU A 335 -16.68 -0.99 -2.88
C LEU A 335 -17.81 -0.27 -3.62
N ILE A 336 -18.97 -0.08 -2.99
CA ILE A 336 -20.12 0.63 -3.58
C ILE A 336 -19.76 2.11 -3.81
N SER A 337 -19.12 2.75 -2.83
CA SER A 337 -18.63 4.14 -2.97
C SER A 337 -17.64 4.26 -4.14
N ALA A 338 -16.60 3.41 -4.17
CA ALA A 338 -15.61 3.43 -5.25
C ALA A 338 -16.21 3.12 -6.62
N TRP A 339 -17.12 2.16 -6.72
CA TRP A 339 -17.84 1.85 -7.95
C TRP A 339 -18.75 3.00 -8.39
N PHE A 340 -19.51 3.58 -7.47
CA PHE A 340 -20.41 4.68 -7.79
C PHE A 340 -19.63 5.92 -8.25
N TYR A 341 -18.50 6.21 -7.62
CA TYR A 341 -17.56 7.22 -8.11
C TYR A 341 -17.09 6.90 -9.54
N PHE A 342 -16.65 5.67 -9.80
CA PHE A 342 -16.25 5.23 -11.14
C PHE A 342 -17.38 5.40 -12.17
N PHE A 343 -18.62 5.07 -11.81
CA PHE A 343 -19.80 5.31 -12.64
C PHE A 343 -20.00 6.79 -12.95
N LEU A 344 -19.94 7.68 -11.96
CA LEU A 344 -20.10 9.12 -12.16
C LEU A 344 -18.98 9.72 -13.01
N VAL A 345 -17.74 9.23 -12.87
CA VAL A 345 -16.64 9.60 -13.76
C VAL A 345 -16.92 9.13 -15.19
N ALA A 346 -17.43 7.92 -15.37
CA ALA A 346 -17.81 7.42 -16.69
C ALA A 346 -18.93 8.28 -17.31
N VAL A 347 -19.93 8.71 -16.53
CA VAL A 347 -20.96 9.67 -16.98
C VAL A 347 -20.33 10.99 -17.41
N LEU A 348 -19.42 11.56 -16.62
CA LEU A 348 -18.73 12.81 -16.94
C LEU A 348 -18.00 12.72 -18.29
N PHE A 349 -17.29 11.63 -18.54
CA PHE A 349 -16.57 11.43 -19.80
C PHE A 349 -17.48 11.03 -20.96
N ALA A 350 -18.63 10.40 -20.72
CA ALA A 350 -19.64 10.19 -21.75
C ALA A 350 -20.27 11.51 -22.21
N VAL A 351 -20.54 12.44 -21.28
CA VAL A 351 -21.00 13.80 -21.62
C VAL A 351 -19.92 14.54 -22.43
N ALA A 352 -18.65 14.39 -22.08
CA ALA A 352 -17.55 14.97 -22.85
C ALA A 352 -17.46 14.41 -24.28
N ALA A 353 -17.71 13.11 -24.45
CA ALA A 353 -17.75 12.45 -25.75
C ALA A 353 -18.91 12.96 -26.62
N ASP A 354 -20.11 13.14 -26.05
CA ASP A 354 -21.26 13.72 -26.75
C ASP A 354 -20.99 15.16 -27.21
N LEU A 355 -20.37 15.97 -26.36
CA LEU A 355 -19.97 17.35 -26.67
C LEU A 355 -18.77 17.44 -27.62
N TYR A 356 -18.12 16.31 -27.96
CA TYR A 356 -16.95 16.33 -28.84
C TYR A 356 -17.27 16.87 -30.23
N ALA A 357 -18.46 16.57 -30.77
CA ALA A 357 -18.86 17.07 -32.09
C ALA A 357 -18.94 18.61 -32.16
N SER A 358 -19.26 19.28 -31.05
CA SER A 358 -19.42 20.75 -30.98
C SER A 358 -18.20 21.48 -30.41
N ALA A 359 -17.54 20.91 -29.39
CA ALA A 359 -16.44 21.54 -28.66
C ALA A 359 -15.07 20.87 -28.89
N GLY A 360 -15.02 19.75 -29.62
CA GLY A 360 -13.79 19.02 -29.91
C GLY A 360 -13.02 18.63 -28.64
N VAL A 361 -11.70 18.77 -28.69
CA VAL A 361 -10.78 18.42 -27.58
C VAL A 361 -11.08 19.21 -26.30
N TRP A 362 -11.69 20.40 -26.41
CA TRP A 362 -12.01 21.23 -25.24
C TRP A 362 -13.05 20.59 -24.32
N ALA A 363 -13.94 19.73 -24.84
CA ALA A 363 -14.88 18.97 -24.01
C ALA A 363 -14.14 18.05 -23.03
N PHE A 364 -13.14 17.30 -23.52
CA PHE A 364 -12.31 16.44 -22.69
C PHE A 364 -11.39 17.23 -21.76
N ALA A 365 -10.85 18.36 -22.21
CA ALA A 365 -10.04 19.23 -21.35
C ALA A 365 -10.86 19.75 -20.16
N LEU A 366 -12.11 20.19 -20.41
CA LEU A 366 -13.03 20.63 -19.37
C LEU A 366 -13.41 19.48 -18.43
N ALA A 367 -13.74 18.29 -18.95
CA ALA A 367 -14.03 17.13 -18.12
C ALA A 367 -12.87 16.77 -17.19
N ASN A 368 -11.63 16.80 -17.68
CA ASN A 368 -10.43 16.61 -16.86
C ASN A 368 -10.28 17.72 -15.80
N ALA A 369 -10.54 18.98 -16.14
CA ALA A 369 -10.47 20.09 -15.20
C ALA A 369 -11.54 19.98 -14.09
N VAL A 370 -12.75 19.50 -14.44
CA VAL A 370 -13.86 19.27 -13.51
C VAL A 370 -13.66 18.03 -12.65
N LEU A 371 -12.91 17.03 -13.12
CA LEU A 371 -12.71 15.77 -12.42
C LEU A 371 -12.15 15.99 -11.00
N LEU A 372 -11.08 16.78 -10.84
CA LEU A 372 -10.48 17.02 -9.53
C LEU A 372 -11.45 17.64 -8.50
N PRO A 373 -12.10 18.79 -8.75
CA PRO A 373 -13.06 19.35 -7.79
C PRO A 373 -14.25 18.42 -7.57
N PHE A 374 -14.68 17.67 -8.60
CA PHE A 374 -15.71 16.64 -8.45
C PHE A 374 -15.27 15.51 -7.50
N THR A 375 -14.06 14.99 -7.64
CA THR A 375 -13.47 13.97 -6.73
C THR A 375 -13.47 14.47 -5.29
N ILE A 376 -12.99 15.68 -5.06
CA ILE A 376 -12.96 16.30 -3.73
C ILE A 376 -14.38 16.39 -3.16
N ALA A 377 -15.32 16.95 -3.92
CA ALA A 377 -16.71 17.10 -3.48
C ALA A 377 -17.37 15.75 -3.18
N TYR A 378 -17.15 14.75 -4.03
CA TYR A 378 -17.67 13.40 -3.85
C TYR A 378 -17.19 12.78 -2.53
N TYR A 379 -15.88 12.76 -2.28
CA TYR A 379 -15.34 12.14 -1.08
C TYR A 379 -15.65 12.95 0.19
N VAL A 380 -15.79 14.27 0.11
CA VAL A 380 -16.34 15.08 1.21
C VAL A 380 -17.77 14.65 1.53
N VAL A 381 -18.64 14.46 0.52
CA VAL A 381 -20.01 13.97 0.76
C VAL A 381 -20.01 12.59 1.39
N VAL A 382 -19.19 11.66 0.89
CA VAL A 382 -19.05 10.31 1.47
C VAL A 382 -18.57 10.39 2.92
N GLU A 383 -17.59 11.25 3.22
CA GLU A 383 -17.11 11.48 4.58
C GLU A 383 -18.24 11.97 5.49
N ARG A 384 -19.04 12.96 5.04
CA ARG A 384 -20.19 13.47 5.80
C ARG A 384 -21.26 12.40 6.02
N LEU A 385 -21.53 11.55 5.03
CA LEU A 385 -22.49 10.44 5.18
C LEU A 385 -22.01 9.42 6.21
N VAL A 386 -20.72 9.08 6.22
CA VAL A 386 -20.13 8.14 7.19
C VAL A 386 -20.08 8.72 8.60
N THR A 387 -19.90 10.04 8.73
CA THR A 387 -19.78 10.73 10.04
C THR A 387 -21.09 11.31 10.58
N LEU A 388 -22.17 11.34 9.78
CA LEU A 388 -23.45 11.97 10.11
C LEU A 388 -24.00 11.58 11.49
N PHE A 389 -23.91 10.29 11.84
CA PHE A 389 -24.45 9.74 13.09
C PHE A 389 -23.36 9.32 14.10
N ALA A 390 -22.10 9.60 13.81
CA ALA A 390 -20.96 9.19 14.63
C ALA A 390 -19.81 10.21 14.50
N PRO A 391 -19.92 11.38 15.17
CA PRO A 391 -18.89 12.40 15.11
C PRO A 391 -17.56 11.89 15.65
N LEU A 392 -16.47 12.41 15.08
CA LEU A 392 -15.12 12.00 15.43
C LEU A 392 -14.70 12.68 16.75
N GLY A 393 -14.45 11.88 17.79
CA GLY A 393 -13.83 12.32 19.05
C GLY A 393 -12.64 11.45 19.46
N SER A 394 -12.02 11.77 20.60
CA SER A 394 -11.02 10.89 21.21
C SER A 394 -11.67 9.58 21.64
N LEU A 395 -11.06 8.45 21.26
CA LEU A 395 -11.56 7.11 21.59
C LEU A 395 -10.52 6.39 22.44
N PHE A 396 -10.94 5.90 23.60
CA PHE A 396 -10.19 4.95 24.40
C PHE A 396 -11.07 3.72 24.64
N CYS A 397 -10.90 2.70 23.80
CA CYS A 397 -11.69 1.49 23.80
C CYS A 397 -10.90 0.34 23.17
N SER A 398 -11.32 -0.89 23.45
CA SER A 398 -10.77 -2.08 22.79
C SER A 398 -11.08 -2.10 21.29
N ILE A 399 -10.22 -2.77 20.50
CA ILE A 399 -10.44 -3.02 19.06
C ILE A 399 -11.67 -3.90 18.77
N TYR A 400 -12.25 -4.48 19.82
CA TYR A 400 -13.48 -5.29 19.79
C TYR A 400 -14.74 -4.50 20.15
N ASP A 401 -14.64 -3.18 20.33
CA ASP A 401 -15.76 -2.28 20.58
C ASP A 401 -16.32 -1.73 19.25
N VAL A 402 -17.64 -1.68 19.12
CA VAL A 402 -18.32 -1.11 17.94
C VAL A 402 -17.95 0.34 17.68
N ARG A 403 -17.60 1.11 18.72
CA ARG A 403 -17.13 2.49 18.59
C ARG A 403 -15.81 2.56 17.80
N PHE A 404 -14.92 1.59 18.02
CA PHE A 404 -13.68 1.45 17.24
C PHE A 404 -13.98 1.07 15.79
N TRP A 405 -14.91 0.14 15.55
CA TRP A 405 -15.22 -0.30 14.18
C TRP A 405 -15.87 0.80 13.34
N ARG A 406 -16.62 1.71 13.95
CA ARG A 406 -17.13 2.92 13.27
C ARG A 406 -15.98 3.85 12.85
N ARG A 407 -14.90 3.92 13.64
CA ARG A 407 -13.70 4.67 13.29
C ARG A 407 -12.92 4.00 12.14
N GLU A 408 -12.78 2.69 12.17
CA GLU A 408 -12.19 1.93 11.04
C GLU A 408 -12.98 2.15 9.74
N ARG A 409 -14.32 2.20 9.81
CA ARG A 409 -15.17 2.55 8.65
C ARG A 409 -14.87 3.95 8.13
N TYR A 410 -14.74 4.92 9.02
CA TYR A 410 -14.36 6.28 8.65
C TYR A 410 -12.97 6.36 7.99
N TRP A 411 -11.99 5.58 8.43
CA TRP A 411 -10.68 5.57 7.78
C TRP A 411 -10.69 4.87 6.41
N LYS A 412 -11.63 3.93 6.20
CA LYS A 412 -11.70 3.12 4.98
C LYS A 412 -12.59 3.72 3.88
N VAL A 413 -13.86 4.03 4.17
CA VAL A 413 -14.88 4.33 3.16
C VAL A 413 -14.68 5.65 2.40
N PRO A 414 -14.39 6.79 3.04
CA PRO A 414 -14.18 8.07 2.36
C PRO A 414 -12.76 8.23 1.78
N SER A 415 -11.97 7.15 1.72
CA SER A 415 -10.63 7.21 1.15
C SER A 415 -10.67 7.06 -0.37
N GLU A 416 -9.85 7.86 -1.06
CA GLU A 416 -9.65 7.72 -2.50
C GLU A 416 -9.09 6.32 -2.83
N ALA A 417 -9.78 5.62 -3.74
CA ALA A 417 -9.48 4.23 -4.09
C ALA A 417 -8.16 4.08 -4.85
#